data_AF-Q5PTU5-F1
#
_entry.id   AF-Q5PTU5-F1
#
_cell.length_a   1.000
_cell.length_b   1.000
_cell.length_c   1.000
_cell.angle_alpha   90.00
_cell.angle_beta   90.00
_cell.angle_gamma   90.00
#
_symmetry.space_group_name_H-M   'P 1'
#
loop_
_entity.id
_entity.type
_entity.pdbx_description
1 polymer ?
#
loop_
_entity_poly.entity_id
_entity_poly.type
_entity_poly.pdbx_seq_one_letter_code
_entity_poly.pdbx_strand_id
1 'polypeptide(L)'
;FFVGHSKSKEVIVFSTKIEQEVFEQNKNRTAGETVLLKQTGYILWFFFRFVTTLATIVVLAFGLYPLFAYNVNGVVMPLFLYELPYYDWSTTMGYVVNMMFQVNLLVIGTIGAMLFDFLYFMYAMYTMVKADIFIIHLGELEKMLNDPLTVKKNQSSVREKWVQCM
;
A
#
# COMPACT_ATOMS: atom_id res chain seq x y z
N PHE A 1 -7.38 13.41 6.13
CA PHE A 1 -6.20 14.31 6.09
C PHE A 1 -5.55 14.50 7.47
N PHE A 2 -6.27 15.01 8.49
CA PHE A 2 -5.71 15.24 9.84
C PHE A 2 -5.16 13.99 10.55
N VAL A 3 -5.83 12.84 10.46
CA VAL A 3 -5.36 11.58 11.06
C VAL A 3 -4.04 11.13 10.43
N GLY A 4 -3.91 11.22 9.11
CA GLY A 4 -2.66 10.88 8.41
C GLY A 4 -1.50 11.80 8.80
N HIS A 5 -1.77 13.10 9.00
CA HIS A 5 -0.74 14.04 9.44
C HIS A 5 -0.35 13.86 10.91
N SER A 6 -1.29 13.46 11.76
CA SER A 6 -1.03 13.15 13.18
C SER A 6 -0.21 11.87 13.34
N LYS A 7 -0.47 10.87 12.50
CA LYS A 7 0.19 9.55 12.54
C LYS A 7 1.42 9.44 11.62
N SER A 8 1.79 10.51 10.92
CA SER A 8 2.90 10.49 9.96
C SER A 8 4.22 10.05 10.57
N LYS A 9 4.53 10.48 11.81
CA LYS A 9 5.74 10.07 12.53
C LYS A 9 5.78 8.57 12.80
N GLU A 10 4.66 7.98 13.20
CA GLU A 10 4.56 6.53 13.45
C GLU A 10 4.74 5.74 12.16
N VAL A 11 4.12 6.21 11.06
CA VAL A 11 4.25 5.59 9.74
C VAL A 11 5.68 5.66 9.22
N ILE A 12 6.37 6.78 9.39
CA ILE A 12 7.78 6.93 9.00
C ILE A 12 8.66 5.95 9.77
N VAL A 13 8.52 5.89 11.11
CA VAL A 13 9.30 4.96 11.95
C VAL A 13 9.04 3.51 11.55
N PHE A 14 7.79 3.14 11.27
CA PHE A 14 7.44 1.80 10.82
C PHE A 14 8.05 1.47 9.45
N SER A 15 8.01 2.42 8.52
CA SER A 15 8.60 2.26 7.19
C SER A 15 10.11 2.06 7.26
N THR A 16 10.81 2.85 8.07
CA THR A 16 12.28 2.71 8.26
C THR A 16 12.64 1.37 8.90
N LYS A 17 11.83 0.87 9.85
CA LYS A 17 12.04 -0.46 10.42
C LYS A 17 11.91 -1.57 9.38
N ILE A 18 10.89 -1.50 8.52
CA ILE A 18 10.73 -2.47 7.42
C ILE A 18 11.94 -2.38 6.48
N GLU A 19 12.38 -1.19 6.11
CA GLU A 19 13.54 -1.02 5.24
C GLU A 19 14.80 -1.69 5.82
N GLN A 20 15.08 -1.43 7.09
CA GLN A 20 16.26 -1.97 7.77
C GLN A 20 16.17 -3.50 7.98
N GLU A 21 15.04 -4.00 8.48
CA GLU A 21 14.88 -5.42 8.84
C GLU A 21 14.60 -6.32 7.63
N VAL A 22 13.89 -5.83 6.62
CA VAL A 22 13.49 -6.64 5.47
C VAL A 22 14.46 -6.51 4.31
N PHE A 23 15.01 -5.31 4.06
CA PHE A 23 15.87 -5.07 2.90
C PHE A 23 17.36 -5.06 3.26
N GLU A 24 17.79 -4.34 4.30
CA GLU A 24 19.23 -4.26 4.62
C GLU A 24 19.77 -5.56 5.21
N GLN A 25 19.03 -6.18 6.14
CA GLN A 25 19.44 -7.43 6.79
C GLN A 25 19.48 -8.62 5.80
N ASN A 26 18.59 -8.64 4.79
CA ASN A 26 18.50 -9.72 3.81
C ASN A 26 19.26 -9.43 2.49
N LYS A 27 19.93 -8.27 2.36
CA LYS A 27 20.70 -7.90 1.17
C LYS A 27 21.89 -8.84 0.90
N ASN A 28 22.41 -9.49 1.94
CA ASN A 28 23.61 -10.33 1.91
C ASN A 28 23.34 -11.82 2.22
N ARG A 29 22.08 -12.29 2.25
CA ARG A 29 21.75 -13.68 2.62
C ARG A 29 21.01 -14.48 1.53
N THR A 30 20.99 -15.79 1.79
CA THR A 30 20.70 -16.98 0.98
C THR A 30 19.75 -16.78 -0.21
N ALA A 31 20.03 -17.50 -1.32
CA ALA A 31 19.26 -17.44 -2.57
C ALA A 31 17.73 -17.63 -2.43
N GLY A 32 17.25 -18.25 -1.35
CA GLY A 32 15.81 -18.40 -1.06
C GLY A 32 15.11 -17.11 -0.60
N GLU A 33 15.77 -16.26 0.19
CA GLU A 33 15.18 -15.03 0.74
C GLU A 33 15.04 -13.95 -0.34
N THR A 34 16.02 -13.86 -1.23
CA THR A 34 15.98 -12.94 -2.38
C THR A 34 14.87 -13.28 -3.38
N VAL A 35 14.54 -14.57 -3.52
CA VAL A 35 13.40 -15.04 -4.34
C VAL A 35 12.07 -14.61 -3.72
N LEU A 36 11.89 -14.78 -2.41
CA LEU A 36 10.67 -14.34 -1.69
C LEU A 36 10.47 -12.83 -1.77
N LEU A 37 11.53 -12.04 -1.61
CA LEU A 37 11.49 -10.58 -1.76
C LEU A 37 11.11 -10.16 -3.17
N LYS A 38 11.70 -10.79 -4.20
CA LYS A 38 11.39 -10.50 -5.60
C LYS A 38 9.95 -10.87 -5.96
N GLN A 39 9.47 -12.01 -5.47
CA GLN A 39 8.07 -12.44 -5.65
C GLN A 39 7.10 -11.47 -4.98
N THR A 40 7.40 -11.03 -3.76
CA THR A 40 6.58 -10.05 -3.04
C THR A 40 6.54 -8.72 -3.76
N GLY A 41 7.68 -8.24 -4.26
CA GLY A 41 7.75 -7.03 -5.07
C GLY A 41 6.91 -7.13 -6.36
N TYR A 42 6.91 -8.29 -7.02
CA TYR A 42 6.08 -8.52 -8.20
C TYR A 42 4.58 -8.52 -7.88
N ILE A 43 4.17 -9.18 -6.79
CA ILE A 43 2.78 -9.18 -6.31
C ILE A 43 2.33 -7.75 -5.98
N LEU A 44 3.18 -7.00 -5.28
CA LEU A 44 2.89 -5.62 -4.91
C LEU A 44 2.74 -4.71 -6.14
N TRP A 45 3.64 -4.87 -7.11
CA TRP A 45 3.56 -4.14 -8.38
C TRP A 45 2.32 -4.48 -9.18
N PHE A 46 1.95 -5.76 -9.26
CA PHE A 46 0.73 -6.21 -9.92
C PHE A 46 -0.51 -5.64 -9.24
N PHE A 47 -0.56 -5.71 -7.90
CA PHE A 47 -1.67 -5.17 -7.11
C PHE A 47 -1.82 -3.66 -7.32
N PHE A 48 -0.73 -2.91 -7.27
CA PHE A 48 -0.73 -1.47 -7.55
C PHE A 48 -1.33 -1.18 -8.93
N ARG A 49 -0.85 -1.88 -9.96
CA ARG A 49 -1.30 -1.68 -11.35
C ARG A 49 -2.77 -2.07 -11.54
N PHE A 50 -3.21 -3.13 -10.87
CA PHE A 50 -4.60 -3.57 -10.90
C PHE A 50 -5.54 -2.55 -10.24
N VAL A 51 -5.24 -2.12 -9.01
CA VAL A 51 -6.06 -1.16 -8.27
C VAL A 51 -6.10 0.20 -8.99
N THR A 52 -4.95 0.69 -9.46
CA THR A 52 -4.90 1.95 -10.23
C THR A 52 -5.71 1.88 -11.52
N THR A 53 -5.66 0.76 -12.25
CA THR A 53 -6.45 0.59 -13.48
C THR A 53 -7.94 0.58 -13.16
N LEU A 54 -8.37 -0.22 -12.18
CA LEU A 54 -9.78 -0.30 -11.78
C LEU A 54 -10.31 1.05 -11.31
N ALA A 55 -9.57 1.72 -10.43
CA ALA A 55 -9.99 3.00 -9.89
C ALA A 55 -10.02 4.09 -10.97
N THR A 56 -9.10 4.05 -11.95
CA THR A 56 -9.15 4.94 -13.11
C THR A 56 -10.43 4.73 -13.93
N ILE A 57 -10.83 3.49 -14.19
CA ILE A 57 -12.08 3.18 -14.91
C ILE A 57 -13.29 3.74 -14.16
N VAL A 58 -13.36 3.52 -12.84
CA VAL A 58 -14.46 4.00 -12.00
C VAL A 58 -14.53 5.53 -11.99
N VAL A 59 -13.39 6.20 -11.82
CA VAL A 59 -13.33 7.68 -11.84
C VAL A 59 -13.74 8.24 -13.19
N LEU A 60 -13.32 7.63 -14.29
CA LEU A 60 -13.71 8.08 -15.63
C LEU A 60 -15.21 7.87 -15.87
N ALA A 61 -15.76 6.71 -15.50
CA ALA A 61 -17.18 6.43 -15.62
C ALA A 61 -18.02 7.41 -14.79
N PHE A 62 -17.62 7.67 -13.55
CA PHE A 62 -18.29 8.63 -12.67
C PHE A 62 -18.12 10.07 -13.17
N GLY A 63 -16.92 10.44 -13.63
CA GLY A 63 -16.61 11.77 -14.18
C GLY A 63 -17.41 12.11 -15.44
N LEU A 64 -17.73 11.11 -16.26
CA LEU A 64 -18.54 11.26 -17.48
C LEU A 64 -20.05 11.22 -17.21
N TYR A 65 -20.50 10.87 -16.01
CA TYR A 65 -21.92 10.76 -15.67
C TYR A 65 -22.72 12.05 -15.93
N PRO A 66 -22.25 13.26 -15.56
CA PRO A 66 -22.94 14.50 -15.88
C PRO A 66 -23.13 14.74 -17.38
N LEU A 67 -22.13 14.38 -18.19
CA LEU A 67 -22.21 14.50 -19.64
C LEU A 67 -23.23 13.53 -20.22
N PHE A 68 -23.30 12.31 -19.68
CA PHE A 68 -24.31 11.34 -20.06
C PHE A 68 -25.73 11.84 -19.71
N ALA A 69 -25.93 12.34 -18.49
CA ALA A 69 -27.21 12.88 -18.04
C ALA A 69 -27.68 14.08 -18.88
N TYR A 70 -26.75 14.96 -19.27
CA TYR A 70 -27.05 16.08 -20.15
C TYR A 70 -27.50 15.62 -21.54
N ASN A 71 -26.84 14.63 -22.13
CA ASN A 71 -27.21 14.13 -23.46
C ASN A 71 -28.56 13.40 -23.49
N VAL A 72 -28.92 12.68 -22.41
CA VAL A 72 -30.16 11.89 -22.36
C VAL A 72 -31.36 12.73 -21.91
N ASN A 73 -31.18 13.55 -20.86
CA ASN A 73 -32.28 14.25 -20.19
C ASN A 73 -32.29 15.76 -20.46
N GLY A 74 -31.23 16.33 -21.05
CA GLY A 74 -31.09 17.78 -21.22
C GLY A 74 -30.88 18.55 -19.92
N VAL A 75 -30.63 17.86 -18.80
CA VAL A 75 -30.49 18.46 -17.48
C VAL A 75 -29.01 18.61 -17.13
N VAL A 76 -28.64 19.81 -16.70
CA VAL A 76 -27.30 20.11 -16.17
C VAL A 76 -27.24 19.63 -14.72
N MET A 77 -26.23 18.83 -14.38
CA MET A 77 -26.10 18.20 -13.06
C MET A 77 -24.66 18.29 -12.57
N PRO A 78 -24.42 18.67 -11.30
CA PRO A 78 -23.08 18.61 -10.70
C PRO A 78 -22.63 17.16 -10.45
N LEU A 79 -21.31 16.93 -10.39
CA LEU A 79 -20.71 15.62 -10.05
C LEU A 79 -21.07 15.15 -8.65
N PHE A 80 -21.06 16.08 -7.70
CA PHE A 80 -21.46 15.85 -6.32
C PHE A 80 -22.63 16.76 -5.97
N LEU A 81 -23.50 16.29 -5.08
CA LEU A 81 -24.57 17.08 -4.44
C LEU A 81 -23.97 18.06 -3.40
N TYR A 82 -22.95 18.80 -3.80
CA TYR A 82 -22.25 19.78 -2.98
C TYR A 82 -22.21 21.10 -3.72
N GLU A 83 -22.79 22.13 -3.11
CA GLU A 83 -22.82 23.48 -3.65
C GLU A 83 -21.83 24.36 -2.89
N LEU A 84 -21.02 25.11 -3.62
CA LEU A 84 -20.14 26.11 -3.03
C LEU A 84 -21.01 27.29 -2.57
N PRO A 85 -20.86 27.76 -1.31
CA PRO A 85 -21.53 28.99 -0.90
C PRO A 85 -21.07 30.11 -1.84
N TYR A 86 -22.02 30.93 -2.32
CA TYR A 86 -21.86 32.04 -3.28
C TYR A 86 -21.78 31.69 -4.77
N TYR A 87 -21.69 30.41 -5.17
CA TYR A 87 -21.70 30.02 -6.58
C TYR A 87 -22.93 29.18 -6.91
N ASP A 88 -23.89 29.80 -7.61
CA ASP A 88 -25.08 29.10 -8.09
C ASP A 88 -24.77 28.30 -9.36
N TRP A 89 -25.07 27.00 -9.33
CA TRP A 89 -24.92 26.09 -10.46
C TRP A 89 -25.94 26.35 -11.58
N SER A 90 -26.98 27.13 -11.32
CA SER A 90 -27.93 27.59 -12.34
C SER A 90 -27.30 28.56 -13.36
N THR A 91 -26.19 29.21 -12.98
CA THR A 91 -25.46 30.14 -13.85
C THR A 91 -24.30 29.43 -14.56
N THR A 92 -24.05 29.74 -15.83
CA THR A 92 -22.97 29.10 -16.61
C THR A 92 -21.60 29.21 -15.92
N MET A 93 -21.30 30.37 -15.35
CA MET A 93 -20.02 30.60 -14.66
C MET A 93 -19.94 29.84 -13.34
N GLY A 94 -21.01 29.84 -12.53
CA GLY A 94 -21.05 29.09 -11.27
C GLY A 94 -20.99 27.58 -11.49
N TYR A 95 -21.63 27.07 -12.54
CA TYR A 95 -21.54 25.66 -12.92
C TYR A 95 -20.10 25.25 -13.26
N VAL A 96 -19.39 26.02 -14.08
CA VAL A 96 -18.00 25.70 -14.47
C VAL A 96 -17.07 25.71 -13.25
N VAL A 97 -17.19 26.70 -12.38
CA VAL A 97 -16.39 26.80 -11.16
C VAL A 97 -16.67 25.62 -10.22
N ASN A 98 -17.95 25.29 -10.01
CA ASN A 98 -18.33 24.16 -9.16
C ASN A 98 -17.83 22.83 -9.73
N MET A 99 -17.95 22.62 -11.05
CA MET A 99 -17.43 21.42 -11.71
C MET A 99 -15.91 21.31 -11.62
N MET A 100 -15.15 22.40 -11.81
CA MET A 100 -13.69 22.36 -11.64
C MET A 100 -13.30 21.97 -10.22
N PHE A 101 -13.97 22.53 -9.21
CA PHE A 101 -13.71 22.18 -7.81
C PHE A 101 -14.03 20.71 -7.53
N GLN A 102 -15.18 20.23 -7.99
CA GLN A 102 -15.62 18.85 -7.80
C GLN A 102 -14.72 17.83 -8.52
N VAL A 103 -14.24 18.14 -9.73
CA VAL A 103 -13.25 17.31 -10.43
C VAL A 103 -11.94 17.23 -9.63
N ASN A 104 -11.46 18.35 -9.08
CA ASN A 104 -10.28 18.35 -8.23
C ASN A 104 -10.47 17.49 -6.98
N LEU A 105 -11.63 17.59 -6.32
CA LEU A 105 -11.97 16.74 -5.18
C LEU A 105 -11.99 15.26 -5.55
N LEU A 106 -12.59 14.92 -6.69
CA LEU A 106 -12.64 13.54 -7.19
C LEU A 106 -11.23 13.00 -7.42
N VAL A 107 -10.37 13.74 -8.11
CA VAL A 107 -8.99 13.31 -8.42
C VAL A 107 -8.17 13.17 -7.14
N ILE A 108 -8.11 14.20 -6.30
CA ILE A 108 -7.30 14.20 -5.07
C ILE A 108 -7.82 13.15 -4.09
N GLY A 109 -9.14 13.04 -3.92
CA GLY A 109 -9.78 12.06 -3.04
C GLY A 109 -9.46 10.63 -3.47
N THR A 110 -9.57 10.35 -4.78
CA THR A 110 -9.29 9.01 -5.31
C THR A 110 -7.80 8.65 -5.20
N ILE A 111 -6.89 9.56 -5.56
CA ILE A 111 -5.44 9.35 -5.40
C ILE A 111 -5.09 9.10 -3.92
N GLY A 112 -5.67 9.90 -3.02
CA GLY A 112 -5.48 9.73 -1.58
C GLY A 112 -5.93 8.35 -1.10
N ALA A 113 -7.15 7.93 -1.45
CA ALA A 113 -7.68 6.62 -1.08
C ALA A 113 -6.80 5.47 -1.62
N MET A 114 -6.42 5.51 -2.90
CA MET A 114 -5.54 4.51 -3.51
C MET A 114 -4.19 4.40 -2.80
N LEU A 115 -3.58 5.53 -2.45
CA LEU A 115 -2.30 5.54 -1.74
C LEU A 115 -2.41 4.90 -0.36
N PHE A 116 -3.48 5.19 0.39
CA PHE A 116 -3.68 4.59 1.72
C PHE A 116 -3.88 3.07 1.64
N ASP A 117 -4.74 2.60 0.74
CA ASP A 117 -4.98 1.16 0.56
C ASP A 117 -3.72 0.43 0.11
N PHE A 118 -2.94 1.04 -0.79
CA PHE A 118 -1.68 0.50 -1.24
C PHE A 118 -0.64 0.40 -0.12
N LEU A 119 -0.46 1.47 0.66
CA LEU A 119 0.46 1.48 1.81
C LEU A 119 0.09 0.41 2.83
N TYR A 120 -1.21 0.28 3.13
CA TYR A 120 -1.69 -0.75 4.05
C TYR A 120 -1.38 -2.17 3.54
N PHE A 121 -1.69 -2.43 2.27
CA PHE A 121 -1.41 -3.74 1.65
C PHE A 121 0.09 -4.04 1.61
N MET A 122 0.90 -3.04 1.28
CA MET A 122 2.36 -3.15 1.28
C MET A 122 2.90 -3.56 2.66
N TYR A 123 2.45 -2.89 3.72
CA TYR A 123 2.86 -3.19 5.09
C TYR A 123 2.42 -4.58 5.55
N ALA A 124 1.20 -5.00 5.19
CA ALA A 124 0.72 -6.35 5.47
C ALA A 124 1.60 -7.42 4.78
N MET A 125 1.90 -7.24 3.49
CA MET A 125 2.74 -8.16 2.73
C MET A 125 4.15 -8.26 3.29
N TYR A 126 4.80 -7.14 3.62
CA TYR A 126 6.15 -7.19 4.22
C TYR A 126 6.16 -7.84 5.61
N THR A 127 5.08 -7.66 6.39
CA THR A 127 4.95 -8.35 7.68
C THR A 127 4.80 -9.86 7.51
N MET A 128 4.03 -10.31 6.51
CA MET A 128 3.93 -11.74 6.15
C MET A 128 5.28 -12.31 5.73
N VAL A 129 6.01 -11.62 4.85
CA VAL A 129 7.35 -12.06 4.43
C VAL A 129 8.31 -12.17 5.61
N LYS A 130 8.28 -11.22 6.55
CA LYS A 130 9.08 -11.30 7.77
C LYS A 130 8.73 -12.55 8.59
N ALA A 131 7.44 -12.86 8.72
CA ALA A 131 6.99 -14.06 9.42
C ALA A 131 7.43 -15.35 8.71
N ASP A 132 7.35 -15.40 7.39
CA ASP A 132 7.80 -16.55 6.59
C ASP A 132 9.31 -16.78 6.73
N ILE A 133 10.12 -15.71 6.67
CA ILE A 133 11.57 -15.78 6.89
C ILE A 133 11.87 -16.26 8.31
N PHE A 134 11.13 -15.79 9.31
CA PHE A 134 11.28 -16.25 10.70
C PHE A 134 10.96 -17.74 10.85
N ILE A 135 9.92 -18.25 10.18
CA ILE A 135 9.58 -19.69 10.18
C ILE A 135 10.70 -20.52 9.56
N ILE A 136 11.29 -20.06 8.44
CA ILE A 136 12.43 -20.74 7.81
C ILE A 136 13.62 -20.82 8.78
N HIS A 137 13.97 -19.71 9.43
CA HIS A 137 15.06 -19.68 10.40
C HIS A 137 14.81 -20.61 11.60
N LEU A 138 13.58 -20.68 12.11
CA LEU A 138 13.21 -21.62 13.17
C LEU A 138 13.35 -23.08 12.73
N GLY A 139 12.93 -23.41 11.51
CA GLY A 139 13.08 -24.76 10.96
C GLY A 139 14.55 -25.17 10.77
N GLU A 140 15.43 -24.23 10.42
CA GLU A 140 16.87 -24.49 10.37
C GLU A 140 17.48 -24.66 11.78
N LEU A 141 17.00 -23.90 12.75
CA LEU A 141 17.44 -23.99 14.15
C LEU A 141 17.02 -25.34 14.77
N GLU A 142 15.79 -25.79 14.51
CA GLU A 142 15.30 -27.10 14.96
C GLU A 142 16.18 -28.24 14.42
N LYS A 143 16.54 -28.20 13.14
CA LYS A 143 17.45 -29.18 12.52
C LYS A 143 18.83 -29.19 13.17
N MET A 144 19.37 -28.01 13.53
CA MET A 144 20.65 -27.92 14.23
C MET A 144 20.56 -28.43 15.68
N LEU A 145 19.42 -28.28 16.34
CA LEU A 145 19.24 -28.73 17.73
C LEU A 145 19.04 -30.26 17.82
N ASN A 146 18.39 -30.86 16.82
CA ASN A 146 18.14 -32.30 16.74
C ASN A 146 19.35 -33.12 16.27
N ASP A 147 20.44 -32.49 15.83
CA ASP A 147 21.66 -33.19 15.41
C ASP A 147 22.71 -33.21 16.56
N PRO A 148 22.89 -34.36 17.25
CA PRO A 148 23.70 -34.45 18.48
C PRO A 148 25.19 -34.14 18.26
N LEU A 149 25.68 -34.18 17.01
CA LEU A 149 27.07 -33.86 16.67
C LEU A 149 27.34 -32.35 16.52
N THR A 150 26.33 -31.54 16.22
CA THR A 150 26.49 -30.09 16.00
C THR A 150 26.33 -29.29 17.28
N VAL A 151 25.45 -29.71 18.20
CA VAL A 151 25.21 -29.03 19.49
C VAL A 151 26.46 -28.93 20.36
N LYS A 152 27.31 -29.96 20.39
CA LYS A 152 28.55 -29.97 21.19
C LYS A 152 29.73 -29.22 20.55
N LYS A 153 29.73 -29.06 19.22
CA LYS A 153 30.87 -28.49 18.48
C LYS A 153 30.66 -27.01 18.10
N ASN A 154 29.41 -26.57 17.99
CA ASN A 154 29.01 -25.31 17.36
C ASN A 154 27.97 -24.52 18.19
N GLN A 155 28.12 -24.51 19.52
CA GLN A 155 27.22 -23.79 20.44
C GLN A 155 27.14 -22.28 20.16
N SER A 156 28.22 -21.68 19.64
CA SER A 156 28.26 -20.27 19.21
C SER A 156 27.39 -20.00 17.97
N SER A 157 27.40 -20.88 16.97
CA SER A 157 26.60 -20.69 15.75
C SER A 157 25.11 -20.94 15.99
N VAL A 158 24.76 -21.83 16.94
CA VAL A 158 23.38 -22.00 17.40
C VAL A 158 22.88 -20.72 18.09
N ARG A 159 23.72 -20.12 18.93
CA ARG A 159 23.40 -18.85 19.61
C ARG A 159 23.28 -17.67 18.63
N GLU A 160 24.14 -17.59 17.62
CA GLU A 160 24.05 -16.56 16.57
C GLU A 160 22.76 -16.69 15.75
N LYS A 161 22.36 -17.91 15.34
CA LYS A 161 21.07 -18.12 14.67
C LYS A 161 19.88 -17.81 15.57
N TRP A 162 19.98 -18.09 16.86
CA TRP A 162 18.93 -17.77 17.84
C TRP A 162 18.74 -16.25 17.98
N VAL A 163 19.84 -15.49 18.04
CA VAL A 163 19.83 -14.02 18.08
C VAL A 163 19.30 -13.43 16.76
N GLN A 164 19.45 -14.12 15.64
CA GLN A 164 18.87 -13.69 14.36
C GLN A 164 17.39 -13.99 14.20
N CYS A 165 16.85 -14.91 15.00
CA CYS A 165 15.42 -15.14 15.07
C CYS A 165 14.73 -14.06 15.92
N MET A 166 15.38 -13.57 16.98
CA MET A 166 14.82 -12.62 17.95
C MET A 166 14.92 -11.17 17.48
#